data_AF-A0A7Z9BIZ3-F1
#
_entry.id   AF-A0A7Z9BIZ3-F1
#
_cell.length_a   1.000
_cell.length_b   1.000
_cell.length_c   1.000
_cell.angle_alpha   90.00
_cell.angle_beta   90.00
_cell.angle_gamma   90.00
#
_symmetry.space_group_name_H-M   'P 1'
#
loop_
_entity.id
_entity.type
_entity.pdbx_description
1 polymer ?
#
loop_
_entity_poly.entity_id
_entity_poly.type
_entity_poly.pdbx_seq_one_letter_code
_entity_poly.pdbx_strand_id
1 'polypeptide(L)'
;MDSIRNKVIKLISKEWQEENDTWESPEGKQIPYIRFSKFIMPDNDDFNRYHIAFTIWAKNVSVEIIESCGECGPEIDSDERWAMIRTFRIAKVPHAEFLERSDELIQSATRILYERFNP
;
A
#
# COMPACT_ATOMS: atom_id res chain seq x y z
N MET A 1 -12.16 -21.59 13.15
CA MET A 1 -10.87 -21.59 12.42
C MET A 1 -10.63 -20.18 11.93
N ASP A 2 -9.55 -19.53 12.35
CA ASP A 2 -9.15 -18.25 11.75
C ASP A 2 -8.78 -18.50 10.28
N SER A 3 -9.46 -17.80 9.36
CA SER A 3 -9.13 -17.86 7.94
C SER A 3 -7.68 -17.39 7.72
N ILE A 4 -7.00 -17.90 6.70
CA ILE A 4 -5.63 -17.47 6.36
C ILE A 4 -5.59 -15.95 6.17
N ARG A 5 -6.64 -15.36 5.58
CA ARG A 5 -6.83 -13.90 5.46
C ARG A 5 -6.85 -13.20 6.82
N ASN A 6 -7.58 -13.71 7.81
CA ASN A 6 -7.64 -13.11 9.15
C ASN A 6 -6.28 -13.16 9.86
N LYS A 7 -5.47 -14.20 9.59
CA LYS A 7 -4.09 -14.26 10.12
C LYS A 7 -3.21 -13.17 9.52
N VAL A 8 -3.33 -12.90 8.22
CA VAL A 8 -2.62 -11.78 7.56
C VAL A 8 -3.05 -10.46 8.19
N ILE A 9 -4.35 -10.21 8.34
CA ILE A 9 -4.87 -8.98 8.96
C ILE A 9 -4.27 -8.78 10.35
N LYS A 10 -4.32 -9.82 11.22
CA LYS A 10 -3.77 -9.76 12.58
C LYS A 10 -2.26 -9.50 12.64
N LEU A 11 -1.51 -9.96 11.63
CA LEU A 11 -0.07 -9.75 11.55
C LEU A 11 0.25 -8.28 11.27
N ILE A 12 -0.51 -7.64 10.38
CA ILE A 12 -0.23 -6.27 9.92
C ILE A 12 -0.90 -5.20 10.81
N SER A 13 -2.08 -5.48 11.37
CA SER A 13 -2.94 -4.48 12.02
C SER A 13 -2.38 -3.79 13.27
N LYS A 14 -1.24 -4.22 13.81
CA LYS A 14 -0.70 -3.69 15.08
C LYS A 14 -0.02 -2.32 14.95
N GLU A 15 0.48 -1.98 13.77
CA GLU A 15 1.31 -0.76 13.58
C GLU A 15 0.94 0.07 12.34
N TRP A 16 -0.12 -0.33 11.63
CA TRP A 16 -0.45 0.20 10.31
C TRP A 16 -1.87 0.76 10.32
N GLN A 17 -2.07 1.88 9.64
CA GLN A 17 -3.38 2.51 9.46
C GLN A 17 -4.24 1.66 8.51
N GLU A 18 -5.42 1.26 8.97
CA GLU A 18 -6.36 0.45 8.19
C GLU A 18 -7.29 1.32 7.33
N GLU A 19 -7.51 0.88 6.09
CA GLU A 19 -8.47 1.42 5.13
C GLU A 19 -9.25 0.25 4.51
N ASN A 20 -10.58 0.38 4.43
CA ASN A 20 -11.45 -0.60 3.80
C ASN A 20 -12.19 0.08 2.65
N ASP A 21 -12.02 -0.42 1.43
CA ASP A 21 -12.52 0.24 0.22
C ASP A 21 -12.64 -0.76 -0.95
N THR A 22 -13.10 -0.30 -2.10
CA THR A 22 -13.28 -1.07 -3.33
C THR A 22 -12.47 -0.47 -4.47
N TRP A 23 -11.80 -1.33 -5.24
CA TRP A 23 -11.15 -0.96 -6.48
C TRP A 23 -11.96 -1.41 -7.68
N GLU A 24 -12.24 -0.52 -8.62
CA GLU A 24 -12.92 -0.86 -9.86
C GLU A 24 -11.94 -1.46 -10.88
N SER A 25 -12.20 -2.70 -11.29
CA SER A 25 -11.44 -3.36 -12.34
C SER A 25 -11.67 -2.72 -13.71
N PRO A 26 -10.79 -2.91 -14.71
CA PRO A 26 -11.03 -2.49 -16.09
C PRO A 26 -12.37 -2.96 -16.67
N GLU A 27 -12.89 -4.08 -16.17
CA GLU A 27 -14.19 -4.63 -16.56
C GLU A 27 -15.38 -4.04 -15.78
N GLY A 28 -15.18 -2.98 -14.98
CA GLY A 28 -16.22 -2.30 -14.19
C GLY A 28 -16.66 -3.02 -12.91
N LYS A 29 -15.93 -4.06 -12.47
CA LYS A 29 -16.26 -4.81 -11.25
C LYS A 29 -15.60 -4.17 -10.03
N GLN A 30 -16.39 -3.95 -8.99
CA GLN A 30 -15.89 -3.48 -7.69
C GLN A 30 -15.24 -4.65 -6.93
N ILE A 31 -13.95 -4.53 -6.66
CA ILE A 31 -13.15 -5.52 -5.95
C ILE A 31 -12.83 -4.98 -4.55
N PRO A 32 -13.39 -5.58 -3.48
CA PRO A 32 -13.10 -5.12 -2.12
C PRO A 32 -11.66 -5.44 -1.73
N TYR A 33 -11.04 -4.52 -0.99
CA TYR A 33 -9.73 -4.70 -0.40
C TYR A 33 -9.69 -4.13 1.03
N ILE A 34 -8.70 -4.60 1.79
CA ILE A 34 -8.31 -3.98 3.06
C ILE A 34 -6.86 -3.55 2.90
N ARG A 35 -6.57 -2.27 3.04
CA ARG A 35 -5.22 -1.74 2.97
C ARG A 35 -4.74 -1.37 4.36
N PHE A 36 -3.53 -1.78 4.67
CA PHE A 36 -2.79 -1.33 5.83
C PHE A 36 -1.61 -0.49 5.34
N SER A 37 -1.57 0.79 5.70
CA SER A 37 -0.51 1.70 5.27
C SER A 37 0.25 2.31 6.45
N LYS A 38 1.52 2.61 6.24
CA LYS A 38 2.34 3.35 7.20
C LYS A 38 2.97 4.52 6.46
N PHE A 39 2.64 5.72 6.92
CA PHE A 39 3.20 6.95 6.39
C PHE A 39 4.68 7.03 6.72
N ILE A 40 5.48 7.38 5.73
CA ILE A 40 6.91 7.62 5.86
C ILE A 40 7.15 8.97 5.20
N MET A 41 7.35 9.99 6.02
CA MET A 41 7.79 11.30 5.55
C MET A 41 9.30 11.22 5.38
N PRO A 42 9.83 11.28 4.15
CA PRO A 42 11.26 11.42 3.97
C PRO A 42 11.66 12.87 4.33
N ASP A 43 12.82 13.07 4.96
CA ASP A 43 13.25 14.38 5.49
C ASP A 43 13.63 15.40 4.38
N ASN A 44 13.62 14.97 3.12
CA ASN A 44 14.21 15.62 1.94
C ASN A 44 13.21 15.83 0.79
N ASP A 45 11.95 15.39 0.92
CA ASP A 45 10.88 15.66 -0.04
C ASP A 45 9.67 16.27 0.69
N ASP A 46 9.64 17.60 0.72
CA ASP A 46 8.56 18.38 1.34
C ASP A 46 7.26 18.33 0.51
N PHE A 47 7.35 17.93 -0.77
CA PHE A 47 6.23 17.96 -1.71
C PHE A 47 5.51 16.62 -1.81
N ASN A 48 6.22 15.49 -1.71
CA ASN A 48 5.64 14.16 -1.82
C ASN A 48 5.60 13.40 -0.50
N ARG A 49 4.57 12.57 -0.40
CA ARG A 49 4.21 11.75 0.73
C ARG A 49 4.29 10.30 0.33
N TYR A 50 5.17 9.55 0.98
CA TYR A 50 5.35 8.14 0.68
C TYR A 50 4.72 7.26 1.77
N HIS A 51 4.11 6.17 1.33
CA HIS A 51 3.51 5.18 2.20
C HIS A 51 4.00 3.81 1.75
N ILE A 52 4.37 2.96 2.69
CA ILE A 52 4.31 1.53 2.42
C ILE A 52 2.86 1.10 2.63
N ALA A 53 2.34 0.25 1.75
CA ALA A 53 0.99 -0.27 1.81
C ALA A 53 0.97 -1.78 1.59
N PHE A 54 0.21 -2.46 2.44
CA PHE A 54 -0.17 -3.85 2.28
C PHE A 54 -1.65 -3.93 1.94
N THR A 55 -1.95 -4.24 0.67
CA THR A 55 -3.32 -4.33 0.19
C THR A 55 -3.74 -5.80 0.16
N ILE A 56 -4.67 -6.18 1.04
CA ILE A 56 -5.23 -7.53 1.16
C ILE A 56 -6.45 -7.64 0.24
N TRP A 57 -6.29 -8.42 -0.82
CA TRP A 57 -7.33 -8.76 -1.77
C TRP A 57 -8.04 -10.06 -1.39
N ALA A 58 -9.02 -10.48 -2.19
CA ALA A 58 -9.73 -11.74 -1.97
C ALA A 58 -8.81 -12.98 -1.92
N LYS A 59 -7.70 -12.99 -2.67
CA LYS A 59 -6.84 -14.18 -2.85
C LYS A 59 -5.35 -13.94 -2.56
N ASN A 60 -4.91 -12.69 -2.41
CA ASN A 60 -3.50 -12.34 -2.35
C ASN A 60 -3.30 -11.04 -1.57
N VAL A 61 -2.04 -10.77 -1.24
CA VAL A 61 -1.58 -9.52 -0.66
C VAL A 61 -0.67 -8.84 -1.67
N SER A 62 -0.93 -7.57 -1.96
CA SER A 62 0.04 -6.70 -2.64
C SER A 62 0.88 -5.97 -1.61
N VAL A 63 2.18 -5.85 -1.88
CA VAL A 63 3.10 -4.96 -1.16
C VAL A 63 3.46 -3.82 -2.09
N GLU A 64 3.16 -2.60 -1.69
CA GLU A 64 3.15 -1.43 -2.56
C GLU A 64 3.83 -0.25 -1.85
N ILE A 65 4.53 0.60 -2.62
CA ILE A 65 4.89 1.96 -2.20
C ILE A 65 3.90 2.89 -2.90
N ILE A 66 3.20 3.70 -2.12
CA ILE A 66 2.28 4.72 -2.63
C ILE A 66 2.96 6.07 -2.44
N GLU A 67 3.23 6.75 -3.54
CA GLU A 67 3.66 8.15 -3.60
C GLU A 67 2.41 9.01 -3.81
N SER A 68 2.25 10.06 -3.02
CA SER A 68 1.17 11.03 -3.16
C SER A 68 1.70 12.46 -3.05
N CYS A 69 1.25 13.37 -3.93
CA CYS A 69 1.65 14.78 -3.83
C CYS A 69 0.91 15.46 -2.66
N GLY A 70 1.67 15.95 -1.67
CA GLY A 70 1.18 16.59 -0.44
C GLY A 70 0.83 18.08 -0.57
N GLU A 71 1.42 18.80 -1.53
CA GLU A 71 1.20 20.25 -1.75
C GLU A 71 0.39 20.58 -3.01
N CYS A 72 -0.06 19.57 -3.74
CA CYS A 72 -0.95 19.74 -4.87
C CYS A 72 -2.32 20.20 -4.36
N GLY A 73 -2.53 21.52 -4.32
CA GLY A 73 -3.64 22.19 -3.64
C GLY A 73 -5.04 21.82 -4.15
N PRO A 74 -6.10 22.34 -3.48
CA PRO A 74 -7.49 22.04 -3.81
C PRO A 74 -7.95 22.54 -5.20
N GLU A 75 -7.10 23.28 -5.91
CA GLU A 75 -7.34 23.78 -7.27
C GLU A 75 -7.15 22.71 -8.36
N ILE A 76 -6.62 21.54 -8.02
CA ILE A 76 -6.43 20.43 -8.95
C ILE A 76 -7.70 19.56 -8.97
N ASP A 77 -8.30 19.47 -10.15
CA ASP A 77 -9.55 18.78 -10.43
C ASP A 77 -9.46 17.28 -10.06
N SER A 78 -10.59 16.65 -9.76
CA SER A 78 -10.61 15.28 -9.19
C SER A 78 -9.94 14.22 -10.07
N ASP A 79 -9.89 14.44 -11.38
CA ASP A 79 -9.28 13.52 -12.34
C ASP A 79 -7.75 13.65 -12.38
N GLU A 80 -7.21 14.84 -12.11
CA GLU A 80 -5.78 15.09 -12.01
C GLU A 80 -5.21 14.67 -10.65
N ARG A 81 -6.05 14.54 -9.62
CA ARG A 81 -5.64 13.94 -8.32
C ARG A 81 -5.19 12.50 -8.45
N TRP A 82 -5.74 11.73 -9.39
CA TRP A 82 -5.26 10.37 -9.66
C TRP A 82 -3.89 10.37 -10.35
N ALA A 83 -3.55 11.43 -11.10
CA ALA A 83 -2.21 11.62 -11.65
C ALA A 83 -1.16 11.95 -10.56
N MET A 84 -1.61 12.33 -9.36
CA MET A 84 -0.79 12.66 -8.19
C MET A 84 -0.53 11.49 -7.24
N ILE A 85 -1.19 10.34 -7.44
CA ILE A 85 -0.94 9.13 -6.64
C ILE A 85 -0.32 8.06 -7.53
N ARG A 86 0.93 7.70 -7.25
CA ARG A 86 1.63 6.62 -7.96
C ARG A 86 1.80 5.44 -7.04
N THR A 87 1.35 4.28 -7.50
CA THR A 87 1.51 3.02 -6.77
C THR A 87 2.57 2.16 -7.43
N PHE A 88 3.66 1.92 -6.73
CA PHE A 88 4.75 1.05 -7.14
C PHE A 88 4.61 -0.30 -6.44
N ARG A 89 4.23 -1.32 -7.19
CA ARG A 89 4.08 -2.68 -6.64
C ARG A 89 5.43 -3.37 -6.55
N ILE A 90 5.80 -3.76 -5.33
CA ILE A 90 7.01 -4.52 -5.03
C ILE A 90 6.74 -6.01 -5.16
N ALA A 91 5.60 -6.48 -4.62
CA ALA A 91 5.24 -7.89 -4.64
C ALA A 91 3.72 -8.08 -4.69
N LYS A 92 3.31 -9.26 -5.17
CA LYS A 92 1.93 -9.76 -5.06
C LYS A 92 1.98 -11.25 -4.83
N VAL A 93 1.62 -11.68 -3.62
CA VAL A 93 1.79 -13.07 -3.18
C VAL A 93 0.48 -13.60 -2.58
N PRO A 94 0.21 -14.91 -2.67
CA PRO A 94 -0.90 -15.53 -1.95
C PRO A 94 -0.81 -15.30 -0.44
N HIS A 95 -1.95 -15.36 0.27
CA HIS A 95 -1.96 -15.14 1.73
C HIS A 95 -1.04 -16.09 2.50
N ALA A 96 -0.92 -17.36 2.08
CA ALA A 96 -0.06 -18.33 2.75
C ALA A 96 1.42 -17.96 2.62
N GLU A 97 1.86 -17.63 1.40
CA GLU A 97 3.24 -17.18 1.15
C GLU A 97 3.55 -15.88 1.89
N PHE A 98 2.59 -14.94 1.96
CA PHE A 98 2.77 -13.72 2.73
C PHE A 98 3.04 -14.00 4.21
N LEU A 99 2.34 -14.96 4.82
CA LEU A 99 2.55 -15.32 6.23
C LEU A 99 3.92 -15.96 6.49
N GLU A 100 4.49 -16.64 5.50
CA GLU A 100 5.80 -17.29 5.61
C GLU A 100 6.96 -16.30 5.42
N ARG A 101 6.73 -15.22 4.65
CA ARG A 101 7.76 -14.28 4.20
C ARG A 101 7.49 -12.82 4.58
N SER A 102 6.58 -12.58 5.52
CA SER A 102 6.12 -11.21 5.85
C SER A 102 7.28 -10.28 6.19
N ASP A 103 8.21 -10.76 7.01
CA ASP A 103 9.33 -9.95 7.50
C ASP A 103 10.29 -9.58 6.37
N GLU A 104 10.58 -10.52 5.47
CA GLU A 104 11.39 -10.29 4.27
C GLU A 104 10.72 -9.26 3.35
N LEU A 105 9.42 -9.39 3.11
CA LEU A 105 8.65 -8.49 2.26
C LEU A 105 8.56 -7.08 2.84
N ILE A 106 8.33 -6.95 4.15
CA ILE A 106 8.32 -5.66 4.86
C ILE A 106 9.71 -5.01 4.75
N GLN A 107 10.78 -5.73 5.10
CA GLN A 107 12.15 -5.20 5.04
C GLN A 107 12.54 -4.79 3.62
N SER A 108 12.18 -5.59 2.61
CA SER A 108 12.44 -5.26 1.21
C SER A 108 11.70 -3.99 0.78
N ALA A 109 10.43 -3.85 1.16
CA ALA A 109 9.65 -2.65 0.88
C ALA A 109 10.25 -1.40 1.53
N THR A 110 10.65 -1.51 2.79
CA THR A 110 11.34 -0.42 3.51
C THR A 110 12.65 -0.07 2.84
N ARG A 111 13.48 -1.05 2.49
CA ARG A 111 14.76 -0.80 1.81
C ARG A 111 14.56 -0.12 0.45
N ILE A 112 13.65 -0.61 -0.38
CA ILE A 112 13.37 -0.01 -1.69
C ILE A 112 12.89 1.43 -1.54
N LEU A 113 12.04 1.71 -0.55
CA LEU A 113 11.61 3.06 -0.26
C LEU A 113 12.80 3.97 0.05
N TYR A 114 13.66 3.58 0.99
CA TYR A 114 14.83 4.39 1.36
C TYR A 114 15.83 4.56 0.21
N GLU A 115 16.13 3.50 -0.53
CA GLU A 115 17.14 3.54 -1.61
C GLU A 115 16.69 4.33 -2.84
N ARG A 116 15.38 4.36 -3.13
CA ARG A 116 14.87 4.91 -4.41
C ARG A 116 14.06 6.19 -4.26
N PHE A 117 13.44 6.42 -3.11
CA PHE A 117 12.45 7.48 -2.91
C PHE A 117 12.78 8.40 -1.72
N ASN A 118 13.87 8.14 -0.97
CA ASN A 118 14.36 9.00 0.11
C ASN A 118 15.90 9.22 -0.03
N PRO A 119 16.39 9.92 -1.07
CA PRO A 119 17.82 10.12 -1.30
C PRO A 119 18.49 11.14 -0.37
#